data_AF-A0A952A582-F1
#
_entry.id   AF-A0A952A582-F1
#
_cell.length_a   1.000
_cell.length_b   1.000
_cell.length_c   1.000
_cell.angle_alpha   90.00
_cell.angle_beta   90.00
_cell.angle_gamma   90.00
#
_symmetry.space_group_name_H-M   'P 1'
#
loop_
_entity.id
_entity.type
_entity.pdbx_description
1 polymer ?
#
loop_
_entity_poly.entity_id
_entity_poly.type
_entity_poly.pdbx_seq_one_letter_code
_entity_poly.pdbx_strand_id
1 'polypeptide(L)'
;MQQPAGEVTSVEVPPSVVETVHAETTAAHGEAEVHHEALLGLDSYGWVGLAFLAFVFFMWRLGAFKGIGVALDARGARIRAELDEAKALRAEAEALLAEHKRQQAAAEKDAEAIIAHARQEAGQIVAAAQKSAEAMVARRAAMAEAKIGAAERAAETELRARAANLATAAAAQIIAGSTDKATKTKLTDAAISELDRRLH
;
A
#
# COMPACT_ATOMS: atom_id res chain seq x y z
N MET A 1 1.65 53.98 -14.11
CA MET A 1 2.34 54.83 -13.11
C MET A 1 3.84 54.51 -13.17
N GLN A 2 4.49 54.89 -14.26
CA GLN A 2 5.91 54.63 -14.53
C GLN A 2 6.53 55.94 -15.05
N GLN A 3 7.64 56.36 -14.40
CA GLN A 3 8.63 57.41 -14.77
C GLN A 3 8.14 58.89 -14.75
N PRO A 4 9.01 59.92 -14.53
CA PRO A 4 10.34 60.09 -15.18
C PRO A 4 11.48 60.81 -14.41
N ALA A 5 12.59 60.92 -15.16
CA ALA A 5 13.92 61.53 -15.03
C ALA A 5 14.09 62.95 -14.41
N GLY A 6 15.36 63.27 -14.10
CA GLY A 6 15.91 64.62 -13.88
C GLY A 6 17.17 64.55 -13.00
N GLU A 7 18.40 64.49 -13.52
CA GLU A 7 19.22 65.55 -14.14
C GLU A 7 20.15 66.26 -13.13
N VAL A 8 21.43 65.96 -13.32
CA VAL A 8 22.68 66.72 -13.12
C VAL A 8 22.59 68.08 -12.39
N THR A 9 23.44 68.27 -11.39
CA THR A 9 23.96 69.61 -11.07
C THR A 9 25.47 69.54 -10.87
N SER A 10 26.14 70.02 -11.91
CA SER A 10 27.55 70.40 -11.93
C SER A 10 27.77 71.56 -10.95
N VAL A 11 28.83 71.48 -10.14
CA VAL A 11 29.53 72.69 -9.69
C VAL A 11 30.98 72.53 -10.11
N GLU A 12 31.25 73.20 -11.22
CA GLU A 12 32.53 73.46 -11.84
C GLU A 12 33.11 74.73 -11.24
N VAL A 13 34.34 74.69 -10.72
CA VAL A 13 35.27 75.83 -10.71
C VAL A 13 36.72 75.32 -10.82
N PRO A 14 37.37 75.52 -11.98
CA PRO A 14 38.82 75.44 -12.19
C PRO A 14 39.42 76.87 -12.20
N PRO A 15 40.68 77.14 -12.61
CA PRO A 15 41.92 76.34 -12.65
C PRO A 15 43.13 77.08 -12.01
N SER A 16 44.22 76.32 -11.85
CA SER A 16 45.62 76.66 -12.17
C SER A 16 46.31 77.95 -11.67
N VAL A 17 47.48 77.74 -11.04
CA VAL A 17 48.82 78.23 -11.46
C VAL A 17 48.94 79.78 -11.54
N VAL A 18 49.79 80.50 -10.80
CA VAL A 18 51.26 80.43 -10.74
C VAL A 18 51.75 81.38 -9.61
N GLU A 19 52.89 81.02 -8.99
CA GLU A 19 54.02 81.92 -8.64
C GLU A 19 53.80 83.02 -7.58
N THR A 20 54.45 82.95 -6.40
CA THR A 20 55.83 83.45 -6.18
C THR A 20 56.29 82.99 -4.78
N VAL A 21 57.27 82.10 -4.66
CA VAL A 21 58.74 82.34 -4.57
C VAL A 21 59.18 82.96 -3.23
N HIS A 22 59.78 82.08 -2.41
CA HIS A 22 60.79 82.24 -1.36
C HIS A 22 60.61 83.25 -0.20
N ALA A 23 60.54 82.69 1.02
CA ALA A 23 61.57 82.91 2.04
C ALA A 23 61.61 81.71 3.01
N GLU A 24 62.80 81.13 3.17
CA GLU A 24 63.12 79.96 3.99
C GLU A 24 62.84 80.14 5.48
N THR A 25 62.46 79.05 6.17
CA THR A 25 63.13 78.57 7.39
C THR A 25 62.51 77.23 7.80
N THR A 26 63.22 76.17 7.41
CA THR A 26 63.67 75.06 8.26
C THR A 26 62.69 74.50 9.30
N ALA A 27 62.12 73.33 9.01
CA ALA A 27 61.85 72.30 10.01
C ALA A 27 62.15 70.94 9.38
N ALA A 28 63.19 70.31 9.94
CA ALA A 28 63.91 69.18 9.38
C ALA A 28 63.03 67.94 9.15
N HIS A 29 63.34 67.25 8.05
CA HIS A 29 63.19 65.81 7.93
C HIS A 29 63.83 65.15 9.15
N GLY A 30 63.01 64.52 10.00
CA GLY A 30 63.47 63.56 10.99
C GLY A 30 63.78 62.25 10.30
N GLU A 31 64.93 62.21 9.62
CA GLU A 31 65.67 60.96 9.46
C GLU A 31 65.99 60.46 10.87
N ALA A 32 65.38 59.35 11.27
CA ALA A 32 65.77 58.68 12.50
C ALA A 32 67.12 57.99 12.24
N GLU A 33 68.19 58.77 12.28
CA GLU A 33 69.54 58.26 12.52
C GLU A 33 69.51 57.58 13.90
N VAL A 34 69.49 56.24 13.88
CA VAL A 34 69.71 55.44 15.07
C VAL A 34 71.20 55.44 15.32
N HIS A 35 71.64 56.22 16.32
CA HIS A 35 73.01 56.26 16.77
C HIS A 35 73.53 54.84 17.10
N HIS A 36 74.51 54.36 16.32
CA HIS A 36 75.29 53.16 16.64
C HIS A 36 76.30 53.46 17.75
N GLU A 37 75.84 53.37 18.99
CA GLU A 37 76.73 52.98 20.09
C GLU A 37 76.80 51.45 20.07
N ALA A 38 77.96 50.92 19.68
CA ALA A 38 78.24 49.48 19.68
C ALA A 38 78.36 48.97 21.12
N LEU A 39 77.23 48.83 21.81
CA LEU A 39 77.15 48.18 23.10
C LEU A 39 77.32 46.67 22.86
N LEU A 40 78.54 46.16 23.11
CA LEU A 40 78.98 44.75 22.99
C LEU A 40 79.37 44.27 21.58
N GLY A 41 79.76 45.16 20.65
CA GLY A 41 80.41 44.76 19.39
C GLY A 41 79.53 44.05 18.36
N LEU A 42 78.20 44.16 18.49
CA LEU A 42 77.22 43.66 17.53
C LEU A 42 76.69 44.82 16.68
N ASP A 43 76.58 44.60 15.37
CA ASP A 43 75.97 45.54 14.43
C ASP A 43 74.44 45.65 14.65
N SER A 44 73.79 46.58 13.94
CA SER A 44 72.32 46.77 14.06
C SER A 44 71.55 45.51 13.64
N TYR A 45 72.08 44.78 12.67
CA TYR A 45 71.53 43.51 12.23
C TYR A 45 71.63 42.42 13.31
N GLY A 46 72.69 42.40 14.11
CA GLY A 46 72.84 41.50 15.27
C GLY A 46 71.77 41.73 16.34
N TRP A 47 71.43 42.99 16.63
CA TRP A 47 70.33 43.31 17.57
C TRP A 47 68.94 42.96 17.00
N VAL A 48 68.71 43.17 15.70
CA VAL A 48 67.46 42.74 15.03
C VAL A 48 67.34 41.21 15.03
N GLY A 49 68.43 40.50 14.76
CA GLY A 49 68.48 39.03 14.82
C GLY A 49 68.23 38.50 16.23
N LEU A 50 68.79 39.14 17.27
CA LEU A 50 68.55 38.80 18.67
C LEU A 50 67.09 39.05 19.07
N ALA A 51 66.50 40.17 18.65
CA ALA A 51 65.09 40.47 18.87
C ALA A 51 64.17 39.45 18.16
N PHE A 52 64.51 39.04 16.93
CA PHE A 52 63.77 38.00 16.20
C PHE A 52 63.89 36.63 16.89
N LEU A 53 65.07 36.25 17.34
CA LEU A 53 65.29 35.01 18.11
C LEU A 53 64.52 35.03 19.44
N ALA A 54 64.53 36.15 20.16
CA ALA A 54 63.75 36.34 21.38
C ALA A 54 62.23 36.24 21.09
N PHE A 55 61.76 36.82 19.99
CA PHE A 55 60.37 36.72 19.54
C PHE A 55 59.96 35.29 19.18
N VAL A 56 60.78 34.57 18.41
CA VAL A 56 60.55 33.16 18.06
C VAL A 56 60.57 32.28 19.31
N PHE A 57 61.51 32.51 20.22
CA PHE A 57 61.57 31.80 21.50
C PHE A 57 60.34 32.07 22.36
N PHE A 58 59.88 33.33 22.42
CA PHE A 58 58.64 33.69 23.11
C PHE A 58 57.42 33.03 22.47
N MET A 59 57.29 33.04 21.13
CA MET A 59 56.25 32.33 20.39
C MET A 59 56.27 30.81 20.63
N TRP A 60 57.47 30.22 20.71
CA TRP A 60 57.63 28.80 21.02
C TRP A 60 57.22 28.51 22.47
N ARG A 61 57.59 29.37 23.42
CA ARG A 61 57.20 29.27 24.84
C ARG A 61 55.70 29.45 25.05
N LEU A 62 55.06 30.32 24.27
CA LEU A 62 53.60 30.53 24.22
C LEU A 62 52.85 29.41 23.47
N GLY A 63 53.58 28.49 22.82
CA GLY A 63 52.99 27.30 22.22
C GLY A 63 52.26 27.56 20.90
N ALA A 64 52.61 28.62 20.16
CA ALA A 64 51.98 28.93 18.86
C ALA A 64 52.05 27.73 17.88
N PHE A 65 53.17 27.01 17.86
CA PHE A 65 53.32 25.78 17.06
C PHE A 65 52.42 24.62 17.53
N LYS A 66 52.16 24.51 18.84
CA LYS A 66 51.22 23.51 19.39
C LYS A 66 49.77 23.84 19.00
N GLY A 67 49.39 25.12 19.01
CA GLY A 67 48.04 25.55 18.61
C GLY A 67 47.72 25.20 17.14
N ILE A 68 48.68 25.38 16.23
CA ILE A 68 48.53 25.02 14.82
C ILE A 68 48.43 23.50 14.63
N GLY A 69 49.26 22.72 15.35
CA GLY A 69 49.18 21.26 15.34
C GLY A 69 47.81 20.75 15.81
N VAL A 70 47.32 21.25 16.95
CA VAL A 70 46.00 20.89 17.49
C VAL A 70 44.86 21.26 16.52
N ALA A 71 44.93 22.41 15.86
CA ALA A 71 43.90 22.81 14.89
C ALA A 71 43.89 21.91 13.63
N LEU A 72 45.07 21.49 13.15
CA LEU A 72 45.20 20.55 12.03
C LEU A 72 44.70 19.16 12.41
N ASP A 73 45.09 18.67 13.59
CA ASP A 73 44.62 17.38 14.11
C ASP A 73 43.10 17.38 14.34
N ALA A 74 42.54 18.47 14.87
CA ALA A 74 41.09 18.63 15.03
C ALA A 74 40.36 18.60 13.69
N ARG A 75 40.89 19.26 12.66
CA ARG A 75 40.34 19.18 11.29
C ARG A 75 40.45 17.76 10.73
N GLY A 76 41.60 17.10 10.90
CA GLY A 76 41.80 15.73 10.45
C GLY A 76 40.86 14.74 11.14
N ALA A 77 40.66 14.88 12.46
CA ALA A 77 39.70 14.08 13.22
C ALA A 77 38.26 14.33 12.76
N ARG A 78 37.88 15.58 12.52
CA ARG A 78 36.56 15.94 12.00
C ARG A 78 36.31 15.34 10.62
N ILE A 79 37.25 15.46 9.69
CA ILE A 79 37.12 14.88 8.34
C ILE A 79 37.02 13.35 8.41
N ARG A 80 37.81 12.70 9.27
CA ARG A 80 37.71 11.25 9.48
C ARG A 80 36.32 10.87 10.01
N ALA A 81 35.81 11.59 11.01
CA ALA A 81 34.47 11.35 11.55
C ALA A 81 33.38 11.53 10.47
N GLU A 82 33.43 12.61 9.69
CA GLU A 82 32.49 12.86 8.59
C GLU A 82 32.57 11.77 7.49
N LEU A 83 33.78 11.29 7.17
CA LEU A 83 33.97 10.20 6.21
C LEU A 83 33.44 8.86 6.74
N ASP A 84 33.65 8.57 8.02
CA ASP A 84 33.18 7.32 8.63
C ASP A 84 31.66 7.33 8.80
N GLU A 85 31.07 8.47 9.15
CA GLU A 85 29.61 8.68 9.13
C GLU A 85 29.07 8.51 7.70
N ALA A 86 29.68 9.13 6.69
CA ALA A 86 29.23 8.97 5.30
C ALA A 86 29.31 7.51 4.81
N LYS A 87 30.35 6.76 5.21
CA LYS A 87 30.45 5.32 4.91
C LYS A 87 29.36 4.53 5.63
N ALA A 88 29.09 4.83 6.90
CA ALA A 88 28.03 4.17 7.67
C ALA A 88 26.66 4.42 7.03
N LEU A 89 26.33 5.68 6.70
CA LEU A 89 25.08 6.03 6.01
C LEU A 89 24.96 5.31 4.66
N ARG A 90 26.05 5.21 3.90
CA ARG A 90 26.05 4.47 2.64
C ARG A 90 25.80 2.98 2.85
N ALA A 91 26.44 2.37 3.83
CA ALA A 91 26.22 0.96 4.16
C ALA A 91 24.77 0.70 4.61
N GLU A 92 24.20 1.59 5.42
CA GLU A 92 22.80 1.52 5.84
C GLU A 92 21.85 1.68 4.65
N ALA A 93 22.10 2.62 3.74
CA ALA A 93 21.30 2.82 2.54
C ALA A 93 21.37 1.59 1.60
N GLU A 94 22.56 1.00 1.42
CA GLU A 94 22.74 -0.21 0.62
C GLU A 94 22.03 -1.42 1.27
N ALA A 95 22.10 -1.54 2.60
CA ALA A 95 21.37 -2.57 3.34
C ALA A 95 19.86 -2.40 3.22
N LEU A 96 19.35 -1.17 3.38
CA LEU A 96 17.93 -0.85 3.25
C LEU A 96 17.43 -1.11 1.82
N LEU A 97 18.21 -0.77 0.80
CA LEU A 97 17.88 -1.07 -0.59
C LEU A 97 17.82 -2.57 -0.86
N ALA A 98 18.77 -3.34 -0.34
CA ALA A 98 18.76 -4.80 -0.46
C ALA A 98 17.53 -5.39 0.23
N GLU A 99 17.19 -4.88 1.41
CA GLU A 99 16.04 -5.33 2.18
C GLU A 99 14.72 -5.00 1.47
N HIS A 100 14.56 -3.78 0.94
CA HIS A 100 13.37 -3.42 0.15
C HIS A 100 13.25 -4.24 -1.14
N LYS A 101 14.35 -4.51 -1.84
CA LYS A 101 14.32 -5.39 -3.02
C LYS A 101 13.89 -6.81 -2.66
N ARG A 102 14.38 -7.33 -1.53
CA ARG A 102 13.96 -8.64 -1.02
C ARG A 102 12.48 -8.65 -0.65
N GLN A 103 12.01 -7.61 0.04
CA GLN A 103 10.59 -7.46 0.39
C GLN A 103 9.69 -7.31 -0.84
N GLN A 104 10.12 -6.56 -1.86
CA GLN A 104 9.40 -6.45 -3.13
C GLN A 104 9.29 -7.80 -3.82
N ALA A 105 10.40 -8.53 -3.97
CA ALA A 105 10.38 -9.86 -4.58
C ALA A 105 9.56 -10.88 -3.77
N ALA A 106 9.55 -10.78 -2.45
CA ALA A 106 8.70 -11.60 -1.59
C ALA A 106 7.22 -11.25 -1.77
N ALA A 107 6.87 -9.96 -1.77
CA ALA A 107 5.50 -9.48 -1.96
C ALA A 107 4.95 -9.85 -3.35
N GLU A 108 5.77 -9.80 -4.40
CA GLU A 108 5.40 -10.27 -5.74
C GLU A 108 5.06 -11.76 -5.74
N LYS A 109 5.91 -12.59 -5.12
CA LYS A 109 5.66 -14.04 -4.98
C LYS A 109 4.42 -14.35 -4.15
N ASP A 110 4.21 -13.62 -3.06
CA ASP A 110 3.04 -13.78 -2.21
C ASP A 110 1.77 -13.39 -2.98
N ALA A 111 1.81 -12.31 -3.76
CA ALA A 111 0.70 -11.91 -4.62
C ALA A 111 0.39 -12.98 -5.69
N GLU A 112 1.41 -13.53 -6.35
CA GLU A 112 1.25 -14.64 -7.30
C GLU A 112 0.65 -15.88 -6.63
N ALA A 113 1.12 -16.23 -5.42
CA ALA A 113 0.59 -17.34 -4.64
C ALA A 113 -0.87 -17.11 -4.24
N ILE A 114 -1.23 -15.90 -3.81
CA ILE A 114 -2.62 -15.53 -3.49
C ILE A 114 -3.51 -15.67 -4.72
N ILE A 115 -3.06 -15.20 -5.89
CA ILE A 115 -3.84 -15.31 -7.14
C ILE A 115 -3.99 -16.79 -7.55
N ALA A 116 -2.93 -17.59 -7.46
CA ALA A 116 -2.97 -19.00 -7.76
C ALA A 116 -3.94 -19.76 -6.84
N HIS A 117 -3.88 -19.49 -5.54
CA HIS A 117 -4.77 -20.05 -4.53
C HIS A 117 -6.23 -19.65 -4.79
N ALA A 118 -6.49 -18.36 -5.04
CA ALA A 118 -7.83 -17.87 -5.34
C ALA A 118 -8.42 -18.51 -6.59
N ARG A 119 -7.61 -18.74 -7.64
CA ARG A 119 -8.06 -19.46 -8.85
C ARG A 119 -8.38 -20.92 -8.56
N GLN A 120 -7.55 -21.60 -7.76
CA GLN A 120 -7.79 -22.98 -7.36
C GLN A 120 -9.08 -23.10 -6.52
N GLU A 121 -9.27 -22.21 -5.54
CA GLU A 121 -10.48 -22.16 -4.72
C GLU A 121 -11.72 -21.85 -5.57
N ALA A 122 -11.65 -20.86 -6.46
CA ALA A 122 -12.75 -20.55 -7.37
C ALA A 122 -13.12 -21.76 -8.24
N GLY A 123 -12.13 -22.48 -8.78
CA GLY A 123 -12.36 -23.71 -9.53
C GLY A 123 -13.05 -24.79 -8.69
N GLN A 124 -12.64 -24.98 -7.44
CA GLN A 124 -13.27 -25.92 -6.52
C GLN A 124 -14.71 -25.53 -6.17
N ILE A 125 -14.97 -24.24 -5.93
CA ILE A 125 -16.32 -23.72 -5.66
C ILE A 125 -17.23 -23.95 -6.86
N VAL A 126 -16.76 -23.66 -8.08
CA VAL A 126 -17.55 -23.89 -9.30
C VAL A 126 -17.83 -25.38 -9.49
N ALA A 127 -16.85 -26.25 -9.32
CA ALA A 127 -17.03 -27.70 -9.42
C ALA A 127 -18.02 -28.23 -8.37
N ALA A 128 -17.91 -27.76 -7.12
CA ALA A 128 -18.83 -28.12 -6.05
C ALA A 128 -20.25 -27.61 -6.30
N ALA A 129 -20.39 -26.38 -6.80
CA ALA A 129 -21.67 -25.79 -7.17
C ALA A 129 -22.33 -26.55 -8.31
N GLN A 130 -21.56 -26.93 -9.34
CA GLN A 130 -22.06 -27.74 -10.45
C GLN A 130 -22.56 -29.10 -9.96
N LYS A 131 -21.75 -29.82 -9.16
CA LYS A 131 -22.15 -31.12 -8.58
C LYS A 131 -23.41 -31.00 -7.71
N SER A 132 -23.51 -29.95 -6.92
CA SER A 132 -24.71 -29.68 -6.09
C SER A 132 -25.94 -29.39 -6.96
N ALA A 133 -25.79 -28.57 -8.01
CA ALA A 133 -26.86 -28.26 -8.95
C ALA A 133 -27.35 -29.52 -9.68
N GLU A 134 -26.44 -30.36 -10.17
CA GLU A 134 -26.78 -31.65 -10.80
C GLU A 134 -27.54 -32.57 -9.83
N ALA A 135 -27.09 -32.67 -8.57
CA ALA A 135 -27.77 -33.45 -7.54
C ALA A 135 -29.18 -32.88 -7.23
N MET A 136 -29.34 -31.57 -7.18
CA MET A 136 -30.63 -30.90 -6.99
C MET A 136 -31.58 -31.18 -8.15
N VAL A 137 -31.10 -31.12 -9.39
CA VAL A 137 -31.89 -31.42 -10.59
C VAL A 137 -32.32 -32.89 -10.59
N ALA A 138 -31.39 -33.82 -10.34
CA ALA A 138 -31.70 -35.25 -10.26
C ALA A 138 -32.75 -35.55 -9.18
N ARG A 139 -32.62 -34.95 -7.99
CA ARG A 139 -33.60 -35.10 -6.91
C ARG A 139 -34.97 -34.54 -7.31
N ARG A 140 -35.00 -33.39 -7.98
CA ARG A 140 -36.27 -32.79 -8.46
C ARG A 140 -36.93 -33.65 -9.53
N ALA A 141 -36.16 -34.21 -10.46
CA ALA A 141 -36.65 -35.14 -11.47
C ALA A 141 -37.28 -36.38 -10.81
N ALA A 142 -36.56 -37.02 -9.88
CA ALA A 142 -37.06 -38.18 -9.16
C ALA A 142 -38.35 -37.88 -8.36
N MET A 143 -38.44 -36.71 -7.72
CA MET A 143 -39.68 -36.29 -7.03
C MET A 143 -40.84 -36.05 -8.01
N ALA A 144 -40.56 -35.50 -9.20
CA ALA A 144 -41.58 -35.29 -10.23
C ALA A 144 -42.09 -36.63 -10.78
N GLU A 145 -41.19 -37.55 -11.10
CA GLU A 145 -41.53 -38.91 -11.54
C GLU A 145 -42.35 -39.65 -10.48
N ALA A 146 -41.95 -39.58 -9.20
CA ALA A 146 -42.70 -40.17 -8.10
C ALA A 146 -44.12 -39.58 -7.98
N LYS A 147 -44.26 -38.26 -8.19
CA LYS A 147 -45.56 -37.57 -8.15
C LYS A 147 -46.43 -37.94 -9.34
N ILE A 148 -45.85 -38.07 -10.54
CA ILE A 148 -46.55 -38.54 -11.74
C ILE A 148 -47.06 -39.96 -11.50
N GLY A 149 -46.20 -40.88 -11.07
CA GLY A 149 -46.63 -42.26 -10.80
C GLY A 149 -47.69 -42.37 -9.70
N ALA A 150 -47.64 -41.51 -8.67
CA ALA A 150 -48.70 -41.43 -7.67
C ALA A 150 -50.03 -40.91 -8.26
N ALA A 151 -49.98 -39.88 -9.11
CA ALA A 151 -51.15 -39.33 -9.78
C ALA A 151 -51.76 -40.32 -10.79
N GLU A 152 -50.94 -41.09 -11.51
CA GLU A 152 -51.39 -42.14 -12.42
C GLU A 152 -52.17 -43.23 -11.68
N ARG A 153 -51.63 -43.74 -10.55
CA ARG A 153 -52.34 -44.73 -9.72
C ARG A 153 -53.65 -44.19 -9.17
N ALA A 154 -53.67 -42.93 -8.76
CA ALA A 154 -54.88 -42.27 -8.27
C ALA A 154 -55.94 -42.14 -9.39
N ALA A 155 -55.52 -41.68 -10.59
CA ALA A 155 -56.39 -41.54 -11.74
C ALA A 155 -56.94 -42.89 -12.23
N GLU A 156 -56.12 -43.94 -12.21
CA GLU A 156 -56.52 -45.30 -12.56
C GLU A 156 -57.59 -45.83 -11.59
N THR A 157 -57.39 -45.61 -10.29
CA THR A 157 -58.36 -45.97 -9.24
C THR A 157 -59.67 -45.20 -9.41
N GLU A 158 -59.58 -43.90 -9.69
CA GLU A 158 -60.76 -43.06 -9.93
C GLU A 158 -61.52 -43.49 -11.20
N LEU A 159 -60.81 -43.83 -12.28
CA LEU A 159 -61.42 -44.32 -13.52
C LEU A 159 -62.15 -45.66 -13.28
N ARG A 160 -61.54 -46.59 -12.53
CA ARG A 160 -62.20 -47.86 -12.15
C ARG A 160 -63.46 -47.62 -11.33
N ALA A 161 -63.39 -46.71 -10.34
CA ALA A 161 -64.55 -46.36 -9.53
C ALA A 161 -65.68 -45.75 -10.38
N ARG A 162 -65.35 -44.82 -11.29
CA ARG A 162 -66.32 -44.22 -12.23
C ARG A 162 -66.95 -45.28 -13.16
N ALA A 163 -66.14 -46.20 -13.70
CA ALA A 163 -66.63 -47.28 -14.55
C ALA A 163 -67.56 -48.24 -13.78
N ALA A 164 -67.20 -48.63 -12.55
CA ALA A 164 -68.03 -49.47 -11.69
C ALA A 164 -69.36 -48.80 -11.34
N ASN A 165 -69.34 -47.50 -11.03
CA ASN A 165 -70.55 -46.73 -10.76
C ASN A 165 -71.45 -46.62 -12.00
N LEU A 166 -70.88 -46.36 -13.18
CA LEU A 166 -71.65 -46.29 -14.44
C LEU A 166 -72.25 -47.66 -14.81
N ALA A 167 -71.49 -48.74 -14.67
CA ALA A 167 -71.97 -50.10 -14.90
C ALA A 167 -73.11 -50.47 -13.92
N THR A 168 -72.96 -50.14 -12.64
CA THR A 168 -74.00 -50.37 -11.62
C THR A 168 -75.26 -49.55 -11.92
N ALA A 169 -75.11 -48.29 -12.31
CA ALA A 169 -76.23 -47.43 -12.70
C ALA A 169 -76.96 -47.96 -13.94
N ALA A 170 -76.22 -48.41 -14.97
CA ALA A 170 -76.80 -49.01 -16.17
C ALA A 170 -77.52 -50.33 -15.84
N ALA A 171 -76.92 -51.21 -15.02
CA ALA A 171 -77.55 -52.43 -14.55
C ALA A 171 -78.84 -52.14 -13.77
N ALA A 172 -78.82 -51.15 -12.87
CA ALA A 172 -80.00 -50.72 -12.13
C ALA A 172 -81.13 -50.23 -13.06
N GLN A 173 -80.80 -49.46 -14.10
CA GLN A 173 -81.78 -49.03 -15.11
C GLN A 173 -82.37 -50.20 -15.91
N ILE A 174 -81.54 -51.16 -16.33
CA ILE A 174 -82.02 -52.37 -17.04
C ILE A 174 -82.93 -53.21 -16.15
N ILE A 175 -82.55 -53.43 -14.88
CA ILE A 175 -83.38 -54.16 -13.92
C ILE A 175 -84.71 -53.42 -13.71
N ALA A 176 -84.68 -52.09 -13.51
CA ALA A 176 -85.89 -51.30 -13.36
C ALA A 176 -86.82 -51.39 -14.58
N GLY A 177 -86.25 -51.41 -15.80
CA GLY A 177 -87.00 -51.53 -17.05
C GLY A 177 -87.51 -52.95 -17.37
N SER A 178 -86.88 -54.01 -16.83
CA SER A 178 -87.21 -55.42 -17.14
C SER A 178 -88.00 -56.14 -16.05
N THR A 179 -88.16 -55.56 -14.86
CA THR A 179 -88.83 -56.23 -13.74
C THR A 179 -90.36 -56.04 -13.80
N ASP A 180 -91.06 -57.08 -14.22
CA ASP A 180 -92.52 -57.19 -14.18
C ASP A 180 -93.05 -57.59 -12.79
N LYS A 181 -94.38 -57.57 -12.59
CA LYS A 181 -95.01 -57.87 -11.28
C LYS A 181 -94.69 -59.30 -10.80
N ALA A 182 -94.57 -60.26 -11.73
CA ALA A 182 -94.27 -61.65 -11.40
C ALA A 182 -92.83 -61.85 -10.91
N THR A 183 -91.86 -61.16 -11.52
CA THR A 183 -90.46 -61.21 -11.09
C THR A 183 -90.26 -60.59 -9.71
N LYS A 184 -90.97 -59.49 -9.39
CA LYS A 184 -90.94 -58.87 -8.05
C LYS A 184 -91.42 -59.82 -6.96
N THR A 185 -92.56 -60.50 -7.16
CA THR A 185 -93.08 -61.45 -6.17
C THR A 185 -92.11 -62.61 -5.94
N LYS A 186 -91.52 -63.18 -7.01
CA LYS A 186 -90.52 -64.26 -6.89
C LYS A 186 -89.27 -63.83 -6.12
N LEU A 187 -88.77 -62.61 -6.35
CA LEU A 187 -87.62 -62.07 -5.61
C LEU A 187 -87.93 -61.87 -4.13
N THR A 188 -89.15 -61.43 -3.79
CA THR A 188 -89.59 -61.29 -2.39
C THR A 188 -89.68 -62.65 -1.70
N ASP A 189 -90.29 -63.65 -2.32
CA ASP A 189 -90.40 -64.99 -1.75
C ASP A 189 -89.02 -65.64 -1.55
N ALA A 190 -88.10 -65.46 -2.50
CA ALA A 190 -86.72 -65.93 -2.39
C ALA A 190 -85.95 -65.22 -1.26
N ALA A 191 -86.15 -63.91 -1.08
CA ALA A 191 -85.53 -63.16 0.02
C ALA A 191 -86.06 -63.60 1.39
N ILE A 192 -87.37 -63.86 1.51
CA ILE A 192 -87.98 -64.41 2.72
C ILE A 192 -87.40 -65.79 3.03
N SER A 193 -87.28 -66.67 2.02
CA SER A 193 -86.72 -68.01 2.19
C SER A 193 -85.23 -68.01 2.59
N GLU A 194 -84.40 -67.12 2.05
CA GLU A 194 -82.98 -67.03 2.46
C GLU A 194 -82.84 -66.45 3.87
N LEU A 195 -83.74 -65.56 4.30
CA LEU A 195 -83.74 -65.05 5.67
C LEU A 195 -84.12 -66.15 6.68
N ASP A 196 -85.15 -66.94 6.35
CA ASP A 196 -85.56 -68.13 7.10
C ASP A 196 -84.39 -69.13 7.24
N ARG A 197 -83.68 -69.39 6.14
CA ARG A 197 -82.50 -70.28 6.10
C ARG A 197 -81.29 -69.79 6.89
N ARG A 198 -81.17 -68.48 7.15
CA ARG A 198 -80.09 -67.89 7.98
C ARG A 198 -80.46 -67.76 9.46
N LEU A 199 -81.75 -67.87 9.79
CA LEU A 199 -82.28 -67.74 11.15
C LEU A 199 -82.59 -69.08 11.82
N HIS A 200 -82.64 -70.16 11.04
CA HIS A 200 -82.67 -71.54 11.51
C HIS A 200 -81.26 -72.15 11.44
#